data_AF-A0A950VHK5-F1
#
_entry.id   AF-A0A950VHK5-F1
#
_cell.length_a   1.000
_cell.length_b   1.000
_cell.length_c   1.000
_cell.angle_alpha   90.00
_cell.angle_beta   90.00
_cell.angle_gamma   90.00
#
_symmetry.space_group_name_H-M   'P 1'
#
loop_
_entity.id
_entity.type
_entity.pdbx_description
1 polymer ?
#
loop_
_entity_poly.entity_id
_entity_poly.type
_entity_poly.pdbx_seq_one_letter_code
_entity_poly.pdbx_strand_id
1 'polypeptide(L)'
;MAGFTLYCREGKSKKGQWYFEEVENGINVNDPDEVIVAWFTHQDAEARFVLPSVWRNFKKVEFKLDDKSTILFEADPRSVARLRQYLDRALLSQGSGAIRGLRKKGWFHLLCGLGGTLGGFLGLILCGRVLHIDRRWVLYLFAGLILLGLGDLAWGISTVLRAGRLRRILTTDDTDNTDKKK
;
A
#
# COMPACT_ATOMS: atom_id res chain seq x y z
N MET A 1 -9.97 22.52 6.25
CA MET A 1 -9.74 21.15 6.77
C MET A 1 -9.50 20.23 5.59
N ALA A 2 -8.44 19.44 5.62
CA ALA A 2 -8.17 18.43 4.60
C ALA A 2 -8.89 17.13 4.98
N GLY A 3 -9.39 16.39 4.00
CA GLY A 3 -10.15 15.18 4.26
C GLY A 3 -10.59 14.50 2.97
N PHE A 4 -11.18 13.32 3.12
CA PHE A 4 -11.74 12.57 2.00
C PHE A 4 -12.97 11.79 2.43
N THR A 5 -13.77 11.40 1.45
CA THR A 5 -15.01 10.65 1.67
C THR A 5 -14.87 9.29 1.02
N LEU A 6 -15.36 8.24 1.67
CA LEU A 6 -15.48 6.91 1.09
C LEU A 6 -16.94 6.44 1.19
N TYR A 7 -17.40 5.66 0.21
CA TYR A 7 -18.79 5.20 0.20
C TYR A 7 -18.89 3.73 0.63
N CYS A 8 -19.59 3.47 1.73
CA CYS A 8 -19.88 2.12 2.19
C CYS A 8 -21.14 1.60 1.49
N ARG A 9 -21.00 0.59 0.62
CA ARG A 9 -22.15 0.00 -0.11
C ARG A 9 -22.65 -1.30 0.53
N GLU A 10 -21.77 -2.07 1.15
CA GLU A 10 -22.03 -3.43 1.64
C GLU A 10 -21.28 -3.71 2.94
N GLY A 11 -21.88 -4.49 3.84
CA GLY A 11 -21.27 -4.92 5.10
C GLY A 11 -22.24 -4.94 6.27
N LYS A 12 -21.71 -5.26 7.46
CA LYS A 12 -22.43 -5.15 8.74
C LYS A 12 -22.56 -3.70 9.23
N SER A 13 -21.80 -2.79 8.64
CA SER A 13 -21.73 -1.38 9.02
C SER A 13 -22.74 -0.51 8.27
N LYS A 14 -22.93 0.72 8.74
CA LYS A 14 -23.90 1.66 8.16
C LYS A 14 -23.53 2.02 6.72
N LYS A 15 -24.48 1.84 5.79
CA LYS A 15 -24.34 2.23 4.38
C LYS A 15 -24.39 3.75 4.24
N GLY A 16 -23.62 4.30 3.34
CA GLY A 16 -23.61 5.74 3.05
C GLY A 16 -22.21 6.32 2.87
N GLN A 17 -22.13 7.65 2.87
CA GLN A 17 -20.87 8.38 2.80
C GLN A 17 -20.25 8.47 4.18
N TRP A 18 -19.00 8.04 4.28
CA TRP A 18 -18.19 8.14 5.48
C TRP A 18 -17.13 9.20 5.27
N TYR A 19 -16.90 10.03 6.27
CA TYR A 19 -15.97 11.15 6.18
C TYR A 19 -14.72 10.87 7.00
N PHE A 20 -13.57 11.07 6.38
CA PHE A 20 -12.26 10.96 6.99
C PHE A 20 -11.69 12.36 7.09
N GLU A 21 -11.79 12.92 8.29
CA GLU A 21 -11.37 14.30 8.56
C GLU A 21 -9.97 14.31 9.18
N GLU A 22 -9.06 15.04 8.55
CA GLU A 22 -7.69 15.22 9.04
C GLU A 22 -7.68 16.25 10.17
N VAL A 23 -7.23 15.80 11.35
CA VAL A 23 -7.02 16.62 12.55
C VAL A 23 -5.52 16.66 12.86
N GLU A 24 -5.07 17.58 13.71
CA GLU A 24 -3.65 17.89 13.94
C GLU A 24 -2.76 16.65 14.19
N ASN A 25 -3.29 15.64 14.88
CA ASN A 25 -2.54 14.43 15.26
C ASN A 25 -3.03 13.14 14.58
N GLY A 26 -3.98 13.21 13.64
CA GLY A 26 -4.57 11.99 13.09
C GLY A 26 -5.79 12.21 12.19
N ILE A 27 -6.68 11.22 12.20
CA ILE A 27 -7.94 11.27 11.48
C ILE A 27 -9.10 10.89 12.39
N ASN A 28 -10.18 11.67 12.32
CA ASN A 28 -11.51 11.28 12.76
C ASN A 28 -12.24 10.58 11.62
N VAL A 29 -12.84 9.44 11.91
CA VAL A 29 -13.73 8.73 11.00
C VAL A 29 -15.16 8.96 11.45
N ASN A 30 -15.90 9.70 10.63
CA ASN A 30 -17.31 9.96 10.85
C ASN A 30 -18.14 9.02 9.98
N ASP A 31 -19.15 8.42 10.57
CA ASP A 31 -20.13 7.63 9.86
C ASP A 31 -21.10 8.54 9.06
N PRO A 32 -22.10 7.97 8.35
CA PRO A 32 -23.06 8.76 7.59
C PRO A 32 -23.98 9.65 8.41
N ASP A 33 -24.05 9.47 9.73
CA ASP A 33 -24.81 10.33 10.66
C ASP A 33 -23.93 11.41 11.29
N GLU A 34 -22.69 11.58 10.79
CA GLU A 34 -21.70 12.50 11.33
C GLU A 34 -21.23 12.14 12.75
N VAL A 35 -21.41 10.87 13.16
CA VAL A 35 -20.92 10.37 14.44
C VAL A 35 -19.49 9.87 14.28
N ILE A 36 -18.59 10.33 15.16
CA ILE A 36 -17.21 9.83 15.22
C ILE A 36 -17.24 8.39 15.71
N VAL A 37 -16.87 7.45 14.82
CA VAL A 37 -16.86 6.01 15.10
C VAL A 37 -15.46 5.44 15.30
N ALA A 38 -14.43 6.16 14.86
CA ALA A 38 -13.03 5.81 15.14
C ALA A 38 -12.13 7.03 15.06
N TRP A 39 -11.02 6.98 15.80
CA TRP A 39 -9.91 7.91 15.66
C TRP A 39 -8.60 7.12 15.58
N PHE A 40 -7.68 7.57 14.74
CA PHE A 40 -6.35 6.97 14.65
C PHE A 40 -5.28 8.00 14.31
N THR A 41 -4.05 7.74 14.75
CA THR A 41 -2.91 8.62 14.49
C THR A 41 -2.44 8.52 13.03
N HIS A 42 -1.69 9.52 12.56
CA HIS A 42 -1.02 9.41 11.26
C HIS A 42 -0.07 8.20 11.17
N GLN A 43 0.50 7.76 12.30
CA GLN A 43 1.36 6.58 12.36
C GLN A 43 0.61 5.28 12.05
N ASP A 44 -0.63 5.18 12.53
CA ASP A 44 -1.45 3.98 12.39
C ASP A 44 -2.17 3.88 11.04
N ALA A 45 -2.16 4.96 10.24
CA ALA A 45 -2.95 5.07 9.02
C ALA A 45 -2.71 3.91 8.03
N GLU A 46 -1.46 3.53 7.75
CA GLU A 46 -1.17 2.42 6.81
C GLU A 46 -1.66 1.05 7.34
N ALA A 47 -1.75 0.86 8.65
CA ALA A 47 -2.25 -0.39 9.23
C ALA A 47 -3.78 -0.49 9.19
N ARG A 48 -4.46 0.66 9.20
CA ARG A 48 -5.93 0.77 9.17
C ARG A 48 -6.50 0.53 7.78
N PHE A 49 -5.84 1.03 6.74
CA PHE A 49 -6.28 0.86 5.36
C PHE A 49 -5.63 -0.35 4.69
N VAL A 50 -6.44 -1.33 4.32
CA VAL A 50 -6.00 -2.44 3.46
C VAL A 50 -6.37 -2.12 2.02
N LEU A 51 -5.34 -1.90 1.21
CA LEU A 51 -5.47 -1.65 -0.22
C LEU A 51 -5.16 -2.96 -0.98
N PRO A 52 -6.04 -3.42 -1.89
CA PRO A 52 -5.73 -4.60 -2.71
C PRO A 52 -4.47 -4.36 -3.55
N SER A 53 -3.67 -5.42 -3.67
CA SER A 53 -2.26 -5.44 -4.06
C SER A 53 -1.93 -4.95 -5.48
N VAL A 54 -2.91 -4.75 -6.36
CA VAL A 54 -2.66 -4.43 -7.77
C VAL A 54 -3.19 -3.03 -8.11
N TRP A 55 -2.27 -2.09 -8.19
CA TRP A 55 -2.45 -0.64 -8.22
C TRP A 55 -3.09 -0.05 -9.50
N ARG A 56 -4.18 -0.62 -10.04
CA ARG A 56 -4.95 0.01 -11.14
C ARG A 56 -6.48 -0.11 -11.07
N ASN A 57 -7.08 -0.89 -10.16
CA ASN A 57 -8.54 -1.07 -10.15
C ASN A 57 -9.12 -1.08 -8.72
N PHE A 58 -9.18 0.10 -8.10
CA PHE A 58 -9.76 0.27 -6.76
C PHE A 58 -11.27 0.34 -6.88
N LYS A 59 -11.93 -0.80 -6.97
CA LYS A 59 -13.37 -0.86 -6.68
C LYS A 59 -13.62 -0.98 -5.19
N LYS A 60 -12.64 -1.44 -4.40
CA LYS A 60 -12.79 -1.75 -2.98
C LYS A 60 -11.58 -1.28 -2.18
N VAL A 61 -11.83 -0.65 -1.04
CA VAL A 61 -10.86 -0.28 0.00
C VAL A 61 -11.37 -0.87 1.30
N GLU A 62 -10.53 -1.57 2.04
CA GLU A 62 -10.91 -2.06 3.36
C GLU A 62 -10.35 -1.17 4.46
N PHE A 63 -11.14 -0.93 5.50
CA PHE A 63 -10.77 -0.15 6.66
C PHE A 63 -11.02 -0.95 7.93
N LYS A 64 -10.03 -0.99 8.83
CA LYS A 64 -10.10 -1.71 10.09
C LYS A 64 -10.45 -0.78 11.25
N LEU A 65 -11.60 -1.02 11.86
CA LEU A 65 -12.03 -0.37 13.10
C LEU A 65 -11.25 -0.90 14.32
N ASP A 66 -11.40 -0.22 15.45
CA ASP A 66 -10.74 -0.55 16.73
C ASP A 66 -11.14 -1.92 17.27
N ASP A 67 -12.38 -2.33 17.02
CA ASP A 67 -12.92 -3.65 17.35
C ASP A 67 -12.43 -4.77 16.41
N LYS A 68 -11.48 -4.46 15.51
CA LYS A 68 -10.96 -5.32 14.44
C LYS A 68 -12.00 -5.69 13.38
N SER A 69 -13.18 -5.08 13.39
CA SER A 69 -14.12 -5.23 12.29
C SER A 69 -13.59 -4.53 11.04
N THR A 70 -13.91 -5.09 9.88
CA THR A 70 -13.46 -4.56 8.58
C THR A 70 -14.66 -3.99 7.84
N ILE A 71 -14.55 -2.72 7.43
CA ILE A 71 -15.51 -2.04 6.57
C ILE A 71 -14.99 -2.05 5.15
N LEU A 72 -15.87 -2.40 4.21
CA LEU A 72 -15.58 -2.40 2.79
C LEU A 72 -16.18 -1.15 2.15
N PHE A 73 -15.31 -0.29 1.65
CA PHE A 73 -15.68 0.91 0.92
C PHE A 73 -15.57 0.70 -0.58
N GLU A 74 -16.59 1.12 -1.34
CA GLU A 74 -16.42 1.42 -2.75
C GLU A 74 -15.75 2.78 -2.86
N ALA A 75 -14.59 2.80 -3.52
CA ALA A 75 -13.79 4.01 -3.62
C ALA A 75 -13.76 4.49 -5.06
N ASP A 76 -14.24 5.71 -5.30
CA ASP A 76 -14.08 6.33 -6.61
C ASP A 76 -12.59 6.71 -6.84
N PRO A 77 -12.14 6.84 -8.10
CA PRO A 77 -10.75 7.13 -8.41
C PRO A 77 -10.21 8.43 -7.77
N ARG A 78 -11.05 9.45 -7.56
CA ARG A 78 -10.64 10.72 -6.94
C ARG A 78 -10.44 10.55 -5.44
N SER A 79 -11.34 9.83 -4.77
CA SER A 79 -11.25 9.53 -3.34
C SER A 79 -10.05 8.63 -3.03
N VAL A 80 -9.76 7.66 -3.90
CA VAL A 80 -8.53 6.85 -3.80
C VAL A 80 -7.28 7.70 -3.96
N ALA A 81 -7.28 8.65 -4.89
CA ALA A 81 -6.14 9.56 -5.07
C ALA A 81 -5.91 10.42 -3.80
N ARG A 82 -6.98 10.92 -3.18
CA ARG A 82 -6.90 11.66 -1.90
C ARG A 82 -6.43 10.79 -0.75
N LEU A 83 -6.95 9.57 -0.63
CA LEU A 83 -6.49 8.60 0.39
C LEU A 83 -4.99 8.31 0.23
N ARG A 84 -4.50 8.11 -1.00
CA ARG A 84 -3.06 7.93 -1.27
C ARG A 84 -2.24 9.14 -0.88
N GLN A 85 -2.69 10.34 -1.24
CA GLN A 85 -2.03 11.59 -0.84
C GLN A 85 -2.00 11.74 0.69
N TYR A 86 -3.07 11.36 1.38
CA TYR A 86 -3.09 11.33 2.83
C TYR A 86 -2.09 10.31 3.39
N LEU A 87 -2.06 9.07 2.90
CA LEU A 87 -1.09 8.05 3.35
C LEU A 87 0.36 8.47 3.09
N ASP A 88 0.63 9.16 1.98
CA ASP A 88 1.95 9.74 1.69
C ASP A 88 2.33 10.84 2.68
N ARG A 89 1.40 11.74 3.02
CA ARG A 89 1.61 12.79 4.04
C ARG A 89 1.77 12.19 5.44
N ALA A 90 0.95 11.21 5.78
CA ALA A 90 1.02 10.49 7.05
C ALA A 90 2.35 9.73 7.20
N LEU A 91 2.97 9.26 6.11
CA LEU A 91 4.30 8.68 6.15
C LEU A 91 5.41 9.74 6.26
N LEU A 92 5.22 10.90 5.63
CA LEU A 92 6.16 12.02 5.73
C LEU A 92 6.22 12.58 7.16
N SER A 93 5.09 12.69 7.85
CA SER A 93 5.04 13.19 9.24
C SER A 93 5.75 12.28 10.25
N GLN A 94 5.94 11.00 9.92
CA GLN A 94 6.74 10.06 10.71
C GLN A 94 8.26 10.25 10.53
N GLY A 95 8.66 11.10 9.58
CA GLY A 95 10.05 11.45 9.32
C GLY A 95 10.85 10.41 8.53
N SER A 96 12.16 10.65 8.43
CA SER A 96 13.05 9.90 7.54
C SER A 96 13.20 8.41 7.90
N GLY A 97 12.87 8.02 9.14
CA GLY A 97 12.93 6.64 9.61
C GLY A 97 11.88 5.75 8.92
N ALA A 98 10.64 6.21 8.85
CA ALA A 98 9.54 5.49 8.20
C ALA A 98 9.79 5.32 6.70
N ILE A 99 10.29 6.37 6.03
CA ILE A 99 10.66 6.31 4.59
C ILE A 99 11.78 5.30 4.34
N ARG A 100 12.78 5.23 5.24
CA ARG A 100 13.84 4.20 5.17
C ARG A 100 13.28 2.80 5.36
N GLY A 101 12.32 2.62 6.27
CA GLY A 101 11.60 1.36 6.46
C GLY A 101 10.87 0.92 5.20
N LEU A 102 10.10 1.83 4.58
CA LEU A 102 9.40 1.57 3.31
C LEU A 102 10.38 1.17 2.19
N ARG A 103 11.53 1.86 2.10
CA ARG A 103 12.57 1.54 1.12
C ARG A 103 13.19 0.16 1.35
N LYS A 104 13.48 -0.22 2.61
CA LYS A 104 13.99 -1.56 2.95
C LYS A 104 12.98 -2.65 2.57
N LYS A 105 11.69 -2.43 2.84
CA LYS A 105 10.62 -3.33 2.43
C LYS A 105 10.56 -3.48 0.91
N GLY A 106 10.64 -2.37 0.17
CA GLY A 106 10.73 -2.39 -1.30
C GLY A 106 11.91 -3.22 -1.82
N TRP A 107 13.10 -3.04 -1.25
CA TRP A 107 14.28 -3.85 -1.59
C TRP A 107 14.12 -5.34 -1.26
N PHE A 108 13.50 -5.65 -0.13
CA PHE A 108 13.21 -7.03 0.23
C PHE A 108 12.30 -7.71 -0.82
N HIS A 109 11.20 -7.07 -1.21
CA HIS A 109 10.33 -7.57 -2.29
C HIS A 109 11.06 -7.67 -3.64
N LEU A 110 11.95 -6.73 -3.97
CA LEU A 110 12.79 -6.85 -5.16
C LEU A 110 13.69 -8.09 -5.13
N LEU A 111 14.36 -8.34 -4.01
CA LEU A 111 15.24 -9.51 -3.85
C LEU A 111 14.45 -10.82 -3.90
N CYS A 112 13.31 -10.89 -3.19
CA CYS A 112 12.42 -12.04 -3.23
C CYS A 112 11.84 -12.28 -4.63
N GLY A 113 11.37 -11.22 -5.30
CA GLY A 113 10.82 -11.30 -6.65
C GLY A 113 11.86 -11.72 -7.68
N LEU A 114 13.09 -11.18 -7.59
CA LEU A 114 14.21 -11.57 -8.45
C LEU A 114 14.62 -13.02 -8.21
N GLY A 115 14.78 -13.42 -6.94
CA GLY A 115 15.14 -14.78 -6.56
C GLY A 115 14.10 -15.81 -6.99
N GLY A 116 12.81 -15.49 -6.82
CA GLY A 116 11.70 -16.31 -7.31
C GLY A 116 11.73 -16.43 -8.83
N THR A 117 11.78 -15.31 -9.55
CA THR A 117 11.80 -15.32 -11.02
C THR A 117 12.98 -16.15 -11.56
N LEU A 118 14.19 -15.87 -11.10
CA LEU A 118 15.40 -16.60 -11.52
C LEU A 118 15.35 -18.08 -11.14
N GLY A 119 14.93 -18.40 -9.90
CA GLY A 119 14.79 -19.77 -9.42
C GLY A 119 13.74 -20.56 -10.22
N GLY A 120 12.65 -19.92 -10.61
CA GLY A 120 11.62 -20.52 -11.47
C GLY A 120 12.14 -20.85 -12.87
N PHE A 121 12.89 -19.93 -13.49
CA PHE A 121 13.54 -20.19 -14.78
C PHE A 121 14.59 -21.30 -14.70
N LEU A 122 15.46 -21.26 -13.68
CA LEU A 122 16.46 -22.31 -13.45
C LEU A 122 15.81 -23.68 -13.24
N GLY A 123 14.72 -23.73 -12.45
CA GLY A 123 13.96 -24.94 -12.22
C GLY A 123 13.34 -25.52 -13.49
N LEU A 124 12.77 -24.68 -14.36
CA LEU A 124 12.28 -25.11 -15.67
C LEU A 124 13.39 -25.70 -16.55
N ILE A 125 14.54 -25.03 -16.61
CA ILE A 125 15.68 -25.48 -17.41
C ILE A 125 16.20 -26.83 -16.88
N LEU A 126 16.41 -26.96 -15.57
CA LEU A 126 16.90 -28.19 -14.94
C LEU A 126 15.90 -29.35 -15.12
N CYS A 127 14.60 -29.13 -14.86
CA CYS A 127 13.61 -30.19 -14.99
C CYS A 127 13.38 -30.62 -16.45
N GLY A 128 13.40 -29.68 -17.40
CA GLY A 128 13.16 -29.97 -18.81
C GLY A 128 14.38 -30.56 -19.53
N ARG A 129 15.60 -30.12 -19.19
CA ARG A 129 16.83 -30.54 -19.89
C ARG A 129 17.57 -31.68 -19.19
N VAL A 130 17.57 -31.72 -17.86
CA VAL A 130 18.45 -32.63 -17.10
C VAL A 130 17.67 -33.84 -16.58
N LEU A 131 16.44 -33.63 -16.10
CA LEU A 131 15.67 -34.68 -15.45
C LEU A 131 14.62 -35.35 -16.34
N HIS A 132 14.41 -34.86 -17.57
CA HIS A 132 13.37 -35.34 -18.51
C HIS A 132 11.99 -35.53 -17.86
N ILE A 133 11.64 -34.66 -16.91
CA ILE A 133 10.37 -34.76 -16.18
C ILE A 133 9.26 -34.16 -17.05
N ASP A 134 8.54 -35.03 -17.78
CA ASP A 134 7.45 -34.64 -18.68
C ASP A 134 6.11 -34.52 -17.93
N ARG A 135 6.11 -33.79 -16.80
CA ARG A 135 4.89 -33.55 -16.01
C ARG A 135 4.43 -32.11 -16.19
N ARG A 136 3.28 -31.93 -16.85
CA ARG A 136 2.59 -30.63 -17.00
C ARG A 136 2.46 -29.86 -15.67
N TRP A 137 2.28 -30.56 -14.55
CA TRP A 137 2.21 -29.95 -13.22
C TRP A 137 3.50 -29.22 -12.79
N VAL A 138 4.68 -29.71 -13.20
CA VAL A 138 5.97 -29.08 -12.90
C VAL A 138 6.12 -27.77 -13.68
N LEU A 139 5.69 -27.76 -14.95
CA LEU A 139 5.63 -26.54 -15.76
C LEU A 139 4.72 -25.49 -15.12
N TYR A 140 3.51 -25.88 -14.68
CA TYR A 140 2.59 -24.95 -14.01
C TYR A 140 3.15 -24.42 -12.69
N LEU A 141 3.82 -25.26 -11.90
CA LEU A 141 4.44 -24.84 -10.65
C LEU A 141 5.50 -23.76 -10.87
N PHE A 142 6.44 -23.99 -11.79
CA PHE A 142 7.49 -23.01 -12.05
C PHE A 142 7.00 -21.78 -12.81
N ALA A 143 6.05 -21.93 -13.73
CA ALA A 143 5.38 -20.79 -14.36
C ALA A 143 4.66 -19.93 -13.30
N GLY A 144 3.96 -20.56 -12.34
CA GLY A 144 3.36 -19.87 -11.20
C GLY A 144 4.40 -19.14 -10.35
N LEU A 145 5.55 -19.77 -10.08
CA LEU A 145 6.63 -19.18 -9.31
C LEU A 145 7.27 -17.97 -10.02
N ILE A 146 7.42 -18.03 -11.35
CA ILE A 146 7.84 -16.89 -12.18
C ILE A 146 6.83 -15.75 -12.10
N LEU A 147 5.53 -16.04 -12.25
CA LEU A 147 4.49 -15.02 -12.20
C LEU A 147 4.41 -14.35 -10.82
N LEU A 148 4.52 -15.12 -9.74
CA LEU A 148 4.59 -14.59 -8.37
C LEU A 148 5.85 -13.72 -8.19
N GLY A 149 7.00 -14.19 -8.68
CA GLY A 149 8.26 -13.44 -8.64
C GLY A 149 8.17 -12.10 -9.38
N LEU A 150 7.57 -12.08 -10.57
CA LEU A 150 7.32 -10.85 -11.34
C LEU A 150 6.37 -9.90 -10.60
N GLY A 151 5.34 -10.43 -9.93
CA GLY A 151 4.43 -9.65 -9.10
C GLY A 151 5.14 -8.95 -7.94
N ASP A 152 5.95 -9.71 -7.18
CA ASP A 152 6.77 -9.16 -6.09
C ASP A 152 7.79 -8.13 -6.59
N LEU A 153 8.41 -8.38 -7.74
CA LEU A 153 9.36 -7.46 -8.35
C LEU A 153 8.68 -6.14 -8.74
N ALA A 154 7.52 -6.20 -9.40
CA ALA A 154 6.73 -5.01 -9.74
C ALA A 154 6.32 -4.22 -8.48
N TRP A 155 5.91 -4.91 -7.41
CA TRP A 155 5.62 -4.29 -6.11
C TRP A 155 6.85 -3.60 -5.54
N GLY A 156 7.99 -4.31 -5.52
CA GLY A 156 9.27 -3.82 -5.01
C GLY A 156 9.72 -2.54 -5.71
N ILE A 157 9.69 -2.51 -7.05
CA ILE A 157 10.02 -1.32 -7.86
C ILE A 157 9.11 -0.15 -7.46
N SER A 158 7.80 -0.36 -7.45
CA SER A 158 6.81 0.68 -7.11
C SER A 158 7.07 1.28 -5.72
N THR A 159 7.37 0.43 -4.74
CA THR A 159 7.64 0.83 -3.36
C THR A 159 8.92 1.63 -3.23
N VAL A 160 10.00 1.21 -3.91
CA VAL A 160 11.27 1.94 -3.93
C VAL A 160 11.11 3.31 -4.61
N LEU A 161 10.36 3.38 -5.72
CA LEU A 161 10.08 4.64 -6.41
C LEU A 161 9.23 5.59 -5.54
N ARG A 162 8.21 5.06 -4.84
CA ARG A 162 7.40 5.83 -3.86
C ARG A 162 8.29 6.39 -2.76
N ALA A 163 9.11 5.56 -2.12
CA ALA A 163 10.03 6.00 -1.07
C ALA A 163 11.05 7.05 -1.57
N GLY A 164 11.56 6.89 -2.80
CA GLY A 164 12.48 7.87 -3.41
C GLY A 164 11.83 9.22 -3.69
N ARG A 165 10.54 9.24 -4.05
CA ARG A 165 9.76 10.46 -4.24
C ARG A 165 9.52 11.18 -2.91
N LEU A 166 9.09 10.44 -1.89
CA LEU A 166 8.84 11.01 -0.54
C LEU A 166 10.11 11.56 0.09
N ARG A 167 11.26 10.88 -0.09
CA ARG A 167 12.55 11.40 0.37
C ARG A 167 12.91 12.74 -0.26
N ARG A 168 12.64 12.94 -1.56
CA ARG A 168 12.91 14.21 -2.24
C ARG A 168 12.08 15.34 -1.65
N ILE A 169 10.78 15.11 -1.42
CA ILE A 169 9.87 16.07 -0.79
C ILE A 169 10.41 16.49 0.58
N LEU A 170 10.77 15.52 1.43
CA LEU A 170 11.31 15.81 2.77
C LEU A 170 12.60 16.64 2.71
N THR A 171 13.48 16.37 1.74
CA THR A 171 14.76 17.09 1.60
C THR A 171 14.54 18.53 1.13
N THR A 172 13.52 18.78 0.31
CA THR A 172 13.13 20.11 -0.15
C THR A 172 12.51 20.94 0.98
N ASP A 173 11.68 20.34 1.83
CA ASP A 173 11.12 21.05 3.00
C ASP A 173 12.20 21.43 4.04
N ASP A 174 13.19 20.56 4.25
CA ASP A 174 14.30 20.86 5.17
C ASP A 174 15.16 22.04 4.66
N THR A 175 15.39 22.13 3.35
CA THR A 175 16.20 23.21 2.76
C THR A 175 15.49 24.57 2.83
N ASP A 176 14.19 24.63 2.54
CA ASP A 176 13.39 25.87 2.63
C ASP A 176 13.25 26.39 4.07
N ASN A 177 13.19 25.50 5.07
CA ASN A 177 13.18 25.90 6.48
C ASN A 177 14.54 26.36 7.01
N THR A 178 15.64 25.95 6.37
CA THR A 178 16.99 26.37 6.79
C THR A 178 17.30 27.79 6.32
N ASP A 179 16.79 28.18 5.13
CA ASP A 179 17.00 29.52 4.58
C ASP A 179 16.13 30.59 5.25
N LYS A 180 14.94 30.25 5.77
CA LYS A 180 14.08 31.19 6.53
C LYS A 180 14.58 31.51 7.94
N LYS A 181 15.62 30.84 8.43
CA LYS A 181 16.23 31.06 9.75
C LYS A 181 17.49 31.93 9.71
N LYS A 182 17.89 32.43 8.53
CA LYS A 182 18.97 33.40 8.36
C LYS A 182 18.39 34.78 8.06
#